data_AF-A0A6M2E227-F1
#
_entry.id   AF-A0A6M2E227-F1
#
_cell.length_a   1.000
_cell.length_b   1.000
_cell.length_c   1.000
_cell.angle_alpha   90.00
_cell.angle_beta   90.00
_cell.angle_gamma   90.00
#
_symmetry.space_group_name_H-M   'P 1'
#
loop_
_entity.id
_entity.type
_entity.pdbx_description
1 polymer ?
#
loop_
_entity_poly.entity_id
_entity_poly.type
_entity_poly.pdbx_seq_one_letter_code
_entity_poly.pdbx_strand_id
1 'polypeptide(L)'
;MFSFLLTVAVQRQLGFITAEWYDFLLRGSIGTTAVPSKKPEVPALTDSIWLNAHHIELTFPFFQNIVRDVLNDIEIDLGDFHHVISIPGGTGHPSYTHWTDILDNFQKLMLIRALQEEKLVFAITSFVRVTLGPVFTESPTVSLQSLYADMNSSTPLVFVLSSGSDPMAQLQRFAVELDMKDCLESISLGQGQGPVAEALLDRGKSDGLWIFLQNCHLATSWMPSLEK
;
A
#
# COMPACT_ATOMS: atom_id res chain seq x y z
N MET A 1 -1.74 -1.67 0.41
CA MET A 1 -2.80 -2.67 0.70
C MET A 1 -4.16 -2.23 0.17
N PHE A 2 -4.73 -1.10 0.65
CA PHE A 2 -6.05 -0.63 0.18
C PHE A 2 -6.14 -0.49 -1.35
N SER A 3 -5.16 0.16 -1.98
CA SER A 3 -5.13 0.33 -3.43
C SER A 3 -5.16 -0.99 -4.20
N PHE A 4 -4.51 -2.03 -3.67
CA PHE A 4 -4.53 -3.37 -4.26
C PHE A 4 -5.92 -4.01 -4.14
N LEU A 5 -6.54 -3.96 -2.95
CA LEU A 5 -7.89 -4.48 -2.75
C LEU A 5 -8.92 -3.81 -3.66
N LEU A 6 -8.82 -2.47 -3.81
CA LEU A 6 -9.64 -1.70 -4.73
C LEU A 6 -9.41 -2.15 -6.18
N THR A 7 -8.15 -2.28 -6.60
CA THR A 7 -7.78 -2.73 -7.95
C THR A 7 -8.38 -4.11 -8.25
N VAL A 8 -8.21 -5.07 -7.34
CA VAL A 8 -8.76 -6.42 -7.51
C VAL A 8 -10.29 -6.39 -7.53
N ALA A 9 -10.95 -5.62 -6.67
CA ALA A 9 -12.40 -5.52 -6.66
C ALA A 9 -12.95 -5.04 -8.01
N VAL A 10 -12.36 -3.98 -8.57
CA VAL A 10 -12.71 -3.45 -9.90
C VAL A 10 -12.48 -4.49 -10.98
N GLN A 11 -11.29 -5.11 -11.02
CA GLN A 11 -10.92 -6.07 -12.05
C GLN A 11 -11.76 -7.37 -12.00
N ARG A 12 -12.17 -7.81 -10.80
CA ARG A 12 -13.10 -8.93 -10.62
C ARG A 12 -14.50 -8.58 -11.11
N GLN A 13 -14.99 -7.36 -10.82
CA GLN A 13 -16.28 -6.90 -11.32
C GLN A 13 -16.31 -6.81 -12.85
N LEU A 14 -15.18 -6.48 -13.48
CA LEU A 14 -15.02 -6.46 -14.94
C LEU A 14 -14.80 -7.85 -15.56
N GLY A 15 -14.62 -8.90 -14.73
CA GLY A 15 -14.40 -10.27 -15.19
C GLY A 15 -12.97 -10.59 -15.65
N PHE A 16 -12.01 -9.69 -15.41
CA PHE A 16 -10.59 -9.93 -15.77
C PHE A 16 -9.84 -10.79 -14.75
N ILE A 17 -10.33 -10.87 -13.51
CA ILE A 17 -9.77 -11.72 -12.46
C ILE A 17 -10.85 -12.68 -11.97
N THR A 18 -10.56 -13.97 -11.98
CA THR A 18 -11.44 -15.01 -11.43
C THR A 18 -11.28 -15.13 -9.92
N ALA A 19 -12.27 -15.73 -9.25
CA ALA A 19 -12.16 -16.03 -7.81
C ALA A 19 -10.98 -16.96 -7.52
N GLU A 20 -10.77 -17.98 -8.37
CA GLU A 20 -9.70 -18.97 -8.22
C GLU A 20 -8.30 -18.35 -8.29
N TRP A 21 -8.09 -17.42 -9.21
CA TRP A 21 -6.80 -16.72 -9.34
C TRP A 21 -6.51 -15.88 -8.11
N TYR A 22 -7.52 -15.18 -7.59
CA TYR A 22 -7.38 -14.36 -6.40
C TYR A 22 -7.17 -15.20 -5.13
N ASP A 23 -7.90 -16.32 -4.99
CA ASP A 23 -7.74 -17.23 -3.87
C ASP A 23 -6.34 -17.86 -3.85
N PHE A 24 -5.82 -18.25 -5.01
CA PHE A 24 -4.43 -18.72 -5.14
C PHE A 24 -3.44 -17.62 -4.73
N LEU A 25 -3.63 -16.37 -5.17
CA LEU A 25 -2.73 -15.29 -4.81
C LEU A 25 -2.66 -15.07 -3.29
N LEU A 26 -3.80 -15.18 -2.61
CA LEU A 26 -3.89 -14.99 -1.15
C LEU A 26 -3.36 -16.18 -0.34
N ARG A 27 -3.65 -17.42 -0.78
CA ARG A 27 -3.46 -18.63 0.03
C ARG A 27 -2.36 -19.55 -0.51
N GLY A 28 -1.86 -19.31 -1.71
CA GLY A 28 -1.01 -20.26 -2.43
C GLY A 28 -1.73 -21.59 -2.66
N SER A 29 -0.97 -22.68 -2.68
CA SER A 29 -1.49 -24.04 -2.87
C SER A 29 -2.12 -24.67 -1.61
N ILE A 30 -2.43 -23.90 -0.57
CA ILE A 30 -2.99 -24.45 0.69
C ILE A 30 -4.32 -25.17 0.41
N GLY A 31 -4.40 -26.45 0.81
CA GLY A 31 -5.57 -27.30 0.60
C GLY A 31 -5.57 -28.08 -0.72
N THR A 32 -4.53 -27.95 -1.55
CA THR A 32 -4.37 -28.79 -2.73
C THR A 32 -4.15 -30.26 -2.35
N THR A 33 -4.80 -31.17 -3.08
CA THR A 33 -4.52 -32.62 -3.03
C THR A 33 -3.53 -33.05 -4.10
N ALA A 34 -2.95 -32.11 -4.85
CA ALA A 34 -1.98 -32.40 -5.90
C ALA A 34 -0.75 -33.09 -5.29
N VAL A 35 -0.41 -34.26 -5.83
CA VAL A 35 0.83 -34.95 -5.50
C VAL A 35 1.90 -34.44 -6.47
N PRO A 36 2.84 -33.57 -6.03
CA PRO A 36 3.86 -33.05 -6.91
C PRO A 36 4.77 -34.20 -7.40
N SER A 37 5.34 -34.02 -8.58
CA SER A 37 6.35 -34.96 -9.09
C SER A 37 7.62 -34.91 -8.21
N LYS A 38 8.56 -35.85 -8.42
CA LYS A 38 9.79 -35.91 -7.63
C LYS A 38 10.53 -34.57 -7.74
N LYS A 39 10.67 -33.89 -6.59
CA LYS A 39 11.39 -32.62 -6.50
C LYS A 39 12.86 -32.78 -6.90
N PRO A 40 13.40 -31.88 -7.73
CA PRO A 40 14.84 -31.81 -7.99
C PRO A 40 15.67 -31.62 -6.72
N GLU A 41 16.89 -32.15 -6.70
CA GLU A 41 17.82 -32.04 -5.57
C GLU A 41 18.55 -30.68 -5.58
N VAL A 42 17.79 -29.59 -5.42
CA VAL A 42 18.29 -28.21 -5.32
C VAL A 42 17.93 -27.63 -3.95
N PRO A 43 18.90 -27.31 -3.07
CA PRO A 43 18.61 -26.89 -1.70
C PRO A 43 17.73 -25.64 -1.57
N ALA A 44 17.86 -24.68 -2.48
CA ALA A 44 17.05 -23.46 -2.46
C ALA A 44 15.63 -23.66 -3.02
N LEU A 45 15.36 -24.77 -3.72
CA LEU A 45 14.02 -25.16 -4.15
C LEU A 45 13.27 -25.77 -2.97
N THR A 46 12.52 -24.92 -2.27
CA THR A 46 11.70 -25.34 -1.14
C THR A 46 10.50 -26.18 -1.60
N ASP A 47 9.97 -27.01 -0.70
CA ASP A 47 8.77 -27.81 -1.00
C ASP A 47 7.55 -26.93 -1.28
N SER A 48 7.48 -25.74 -0.66
CA SER A 48 6.43 -24.75 -0.91
C SER A 48 6.47 -24.23 -2.34
N ILE A 49 7.65 -23.80 -2.82
CA ILE A 49 7.84 -23.32 -4.20
C ILE A 49 7.48 -24.43 -5.21
N TRP A 50 7.97 -25.65 -4.97
CA TRP A 50 7.70 -26.78 -5.84
C TRP A 50 6.21 -27.15 -5.88
N LEU A 51 5.54 -27.18 -4.73
CA LEU A 51 4.11 -27.47 -4.64
C LEU A 51 3.27 -26.39 -5.33
N ASN A 52 3.63 -25.11 -5.14
CA ASN A 52 2.95 -24.00 -5.81
C ASN A 52 3.10 -24.09 -7.34
N ALA A 53 4.32 -24.32 -7.84
CA ALA A 53 4.58 -24.46 -9.28
C ALA A 53 3.76 -25.61 -9.89
N HIS A 54 3.74 -26.77 -9.23
CA HIS A 54 2.92 -27.89 -9.66
C HIS A 54 1.41 -27.60 -9.61
N HIS A 55 0.95 -26.95 -8.54
CA HIS A 55 -0.46 -26.62 -8.40
C HIS A 55 -0.93 -25.68 -9.51
N ILE A 56 -0.17 -24.62 -9.81
CA ILE A 56 -0.55 -23.68 -10.88
C ILE A 56 -0.48 -24.32 -12.26
N GLU A 57 0.49 -25.21 -12.53
CA GLU A 57 0.60 -25.95 -13.80
C GLU A 57 -0.64 -26.83 -14.04
N LEU A 58 -1.11 -27.51 -12.99
CA LEU A 58 -2.26 -28.43 -13.07
C LEU A 58 -3.61 -27.70 -13.12
N THR A 59 -3.70 -26.55 -12.45
CA THR A 59 -4.96 -25.83 -12.27
C THR A 59 -5.22 -24.85 -13.41
N PHE A 60 -4.18 -24.22 -13.94
CA PHE A 60 -4.31 -23.11 -14.89
C PHE A 60 -3.56 -23.40 -16.20
N PRO A 61 -4.27 -23.51 -17.35
CA PRO A 61 -3.66 -23.90 -18.62
C PRO A 61 -2.52 -23.00 -19.11
N PHE A 62 -2.54 -21.72 -18.77
CA PHE A 62 -1.52 -20.75 -19.16
C PHE A 62 -0.19 -20.91 -18.41
N PHE A 63 -0.14 -21.74 -17.36
CA PHE A 63 1.10 -22.13 -16.67
C PHE A 63 1.67 -23.47 -17.14
N GLN A 64 1.24 -23.97 -18.30
CA GLN A 64 1.80 -25.20 -18.85
C GLN A 64 3.32 -25.09 -19.01
N ASN A 65 4.06 -26.09 -18.52
CA ASN A 65 5.52 -26.20 -18.51
C ASN A 65 6.25 -25.37 -17.45
N ILE A 66 5.54 -24.68 -16.55
CA ILE A 66 6.22 -23.91 -15.49
C ILE A 66 7.15 -24.79 -14.67
N VAL A 67 6.78 -26.04 -14.39
CA VAL A 67 7.59 -26.99 -13.60
C VAL A 67 8.95 -27.27 -14.27
N ARG A 68 9.01 -27.22 -15.60
CA ARG A 68 10.26 -27.39 -16.36
C ARG A 68 11.15 -26.15 -16.29
N ASP A 69 10.54 -24.97 -16.16
CA ASP A 69 11.24 -23.69 -16.12
C ASP A 69 11.59 -23.23 -14.69
N VAL A 70 11.07 -23.87 -13.63
CA VAL A 70 11.34 -23.49 -12.21
C VAL A 70 12.84 -23.33 -11.89
N LEU A 71 13.71 -24.14 -12.50
CA LEU A 71 15.16 -24.08 -12.27
C LEU A 71 15.91 -23.16 -13.24
N ASN A 72 15.23 -22.66 -14.27
CA ASN A 72 15.76 -21.71 -15.24
C ASN A 72 15.49 -20.27 -14.76
N ASP A 73 16.14 -19.32 -15.41
CA ASP A 73 15.92 -17.89 -15.19
C ASP A 73 14.64 -17.45 -15.91
N ILE A 74 13.63 -17.07 -15.12
CA ILE A 74 12.33 -16.63 -15.63
C ILE A 74 12.27 -15.10 -15.56
N GLU A 75 12.26 -14.44 -16.71
CA GLU A 75 12.07 -13.00 -16.82
C GLU A 75 10.59 -12.62 -16.70
N ILE A 76 10.30 -11.61 -15.89
CA ILE A 76 8.97 -11.03 -15.72
C ILE A 76 9.04 -9.52 -15.78
N ASP A 77 8.36 -8.96 -16.79
CA ASP A 77 8.13 -7.53 -16.91
C ASP A 77 6.68 -7.18 -16.62
N LEU A 78 6.49 -6.27 -15.66
CA LEU A 78 5.21 -5.73 -15.26
C LEU A 78 5.41 -4.24 -14.98
N GLY A 79 5.04 -3.38 -15.92
CA GLY A 79 5.16 -1.92 -15.73
C GLY A 79 6.60 -1.47 -15.47
N ASP A 80 6.83 -0.85 -14.31
CA ASP A 80 8.13 -0.42 -13.79
C ASP A 80 8.88 -1.52 -13.00
N PHE A 81 8.28 -2.70 -12.87
CA PHE A 81 8.89 -3.87 -12.24
C PHE A 81 9.43 -4.84 -13.29
N HIS A 82 10.76 -4.83 -13.44
CA HIS A 82 11.52 -5.79 -14.25
C HIS A 82 12.31 -6.70 -13.33
N HIS A 83 12.05 -8.01 -13.39
CA HIS A 83 12.67 -8.95 -12.46
C HIS A 83 12.91 -10.32 -13.09
N VAL A 84 14.07 -10.91 -12.80
CA VAL A 84 14.40 -12.27 -13.18
C VAL A 84 14.29 -13.15 -11.93
N ILE A 85 13.36 -14.10 -11.97
CA ILE A 85 13.18 -15.12 -10.94
C ILE A 85 14.23 -16.21 -11.21
N SER A 86 15.17 -16.36 -10.27
CA SER A 86 16.22 -17.36 -10.32
C SER A 86 16.32 -18.07 -8.98
N ILE A 87 16.30 -19.40 -8.99
CA ILE A 87 16.52 -20.21 -7.79
C ILE A 87 18.03 -20.43 -7.61
N PRO A 88 18.61 -20.11 -6.44
CA PRO A 88 20.02 -20.39 -6.17
C PRO A 88 20.36 -21.88 -6.38
N GLY A 89 21.36 -22.16 -7.20
CA GLY A 89 21.72 -23.54 -7.59
C GLY A 89 20.83 -24.12 -8.70
N GLY A 90 20.04 -23.29 -9.38
CA GLY A 90 19.38 -23.61 -10.65
C GLY A 90 20.36 -23.73 -11.82
N THR A 91 19.81 -23.81 -13.03
CA THR A 91 20.59 -24.03 -14.26
C THR A 91 21.34 -22.77 -14.71
N GLY A 92 20.81 -21.58 -14.38
CA GLY A 92 21.31 -20.29 -14.88
C GLY A 92 21.09 -20.09 -16.38
N HIS A 93 20.26 -20.93 -17.00
CA HIS A 93 19.84 -20.77 -18.39
C HIS A 93 18.53 -19.99 -18.45
N PRO A 94 18.29 -19.20 -19.50
CA PRO A 94 16.97 -18.62 -19.73
C PRO A 94 15.89 -19.69 -19.79
N SER A 95 14.72 -19.39 -19.24
CA SER A 95 13.53 -20.22 -19.37
C SER A 95 13.19 -20.50 -20.84
N TYR A 96 12.65 -21.68 -21.10
CA TYR A 96 12.23 -22.06 -22.45
C TYR A 96 11.00 -21.27 -22.89
N THR A 97 10.16 -20.90 -21.92
CA THR A 97 8.93 -20.16 -22.15
C THR A 97 9.15 -18.67 -21.87
N HIS A 98 8.73 -17.81 -22.80
CA HIS A 98 8.74 -16.36 -22.60
C HIS A 98 7.53 -15.92 -21.77
N TRP A 99 7.61 -16.13 -20.45
CA TRP A 99 6.52 -15.92 -19.49
C TRP A 99 5.96 -14.48 -19.51
N THR A 100 6.82 -13.47 -19.68
CA THR A 100 6.40 -12.06 -19.80
C THR A 100 5.37 -11.83 -20.91
N ASP A 101 5.50 -12.52 -22.04
CA ASP A 101 4.73 -12.25 -23.26
C ASP A 101 3.38 -12.96 -23.25
N ILE A 102 3.31 -14.12 -22.60
CA ILE A 102 2.11 -14.96 -22.60
C ILE A 102 1.17 -14.70 -21.42
N LEU A 103 1.71 -14.16 -20.32
CA LEU A 103 0.94 -13.92 -19.10
C LEU A 103 0.36 -12.50 -19.08
N ASP A 104 -0.88 -12.38 -18.61
CA ASP A 104 -1.41 -11.08 -18.23
C ASP A 104 -0.80 -10.56 -16.91
N ASN A 105 -1.09 -9.30 -16.60
CA ASN A 105 -0.51 -8.63 -15.43
C ASN A 105 -0.85 -9.31 -14.09
N PHE A 106 -2.03 -9.91 -13.95
CA PHE A 106 -2.43 -10.61 -12.72
C PHE A 106 -1.82 -12.02 -12.66
N GLN A 107 -1.75 -12.71 -13.79
CA GLN A 107 -1.08 -14.01 -13.92
C GLN A 107 0.42 -13.90 -13.60
N LYS A 108 1.08 -12.79 -13.99
CA LYS A 108 2.45 -12.49 -13.56
C LYS A 108 2.58 -12.42 -12.03
N LEU A 109 1.60 -11.82 -11.33
CA LEU A 109 1.58 -11.83 -9.87
C LEU A 109 1.43 -13.24 -9.30
N MET A 110 0.61 -14.09 -9.92
CA MET A 110 0.46 -15.49 -9.50
C MET A 110 1.77 -16.27 -9.66
N LEU A 111 2.52 -16.03 -10.74
CA LEU A 111 3.82 -16.66 -10.94
C LEU A 111 4.83 -16.22 -9.87
N ILE A 112 4.90 -14.93 -9.59
CA ILE A 112 5.76 -14.38 -8.55
C ILE A 112 5.35 -14.92 -7.17
N ARG A 113 4.05 -15.02 -6.88
CA ARG A 113 3.52 -15.64 -5.65
C ARG A 113 3.98 -17.09 -5.49
N ALA A 114 4.03 -17.84 -6.59
CA ALA A 114 4.36 -19.25 -6.59
C ALA A 114 5.87 -19.49 -6.36
N LEU A 115 6.71 -18.70 -7.02
CA LEU A 115 8.15 -18.94 -7.08
C LEU A 115 8.98 -18.04 -6.17
N GLN A 116 8.52 -16.81 -5.89
CA GLN A 116 9.31 -15.79 -5.21
C GLN A 116 8.42 -14.78 -4.44
N GLU A 117 7.73 -15.28 -3.41
CA GLU A 117 6.74 -14.52 -2.62
C GLU A 117 7.28 -13.21 -2.03
N GLU A 118 8.56 -13.14 -1.68
CA GLU A 118 9.17 -11.94 -1.11
C GLU A 118 9.19 -10.75 -2.09
N LYS A 119 9.08 -11.01 -3.39
CA LYS A 119 9.00 -9.98 -4.44
C LYS A 119 7.57 -9.53 -4.73
N LEU A 120 6.57 -10.23 -4.19
CA LEU A 120 5.16 -10.01 -4.52
C LEU A 120 4.68 -8.60 -4.19
N VAL A 121 5.14 -7.99 -3.08
CA VAL A 121 4.71 -6.63 -2.71
C VAL A 121 5.16 -5.59 -3.74
N PHE A 122 6.37 -5.74 -4.31
CA PHE A 122 6.88 -4.84 -5.34
C PHE A 122 6.09 -5.01 -6.64
N ALA A 123 5.86 -6.27 -7.04
CA ALA A 123 5.07 -6.58 -8.23
C ALA A 123 3.62 -6.11 -8.10
N ILE A 124 2.98 -6.28 -6.94
CA ILE A 124 1.64 -5.74 -6.64
C ILE A 124 1.61 -4.21 -6.78
N THR A 125 2.65 -3.53 -6.30
CA THR A 125 2.74 -2.07 -6.43
C THR A 125 2.75 -1.68 -7.90
N SER A 126 3.56 -2.34 -8.71
CA SER A 126 3.57 -2.09 -10.16
C SER A 126 2.25 -2.45 -10.84
N PHE A 127 1.64 -3.58 -10.47
CA PHE A 127 0.31 -3.98 -10.95
C PHE A 127 -0.74 -2.89 -10.71
N VAL A 128 -0.79 -2.32 -9.51
CA VAL A 128 -1.71 -1.22 -9.19
C VAL A 128 -1.38 0.01 -10.03
N ARG A 129 -0.09 0.35 -10.17
CA ARG A 129 0.38 1.49 -10.97
C ARG A 129 -0.06 1.38 -12.43
N VAL A 130 0.11 0.22 -13.08
CA VAL A 130 -0.29 0.04 -14.49
C VAL A 130 -1.79 -0.09 -14.68
N THR A 131 -2.53 -0.50 -13.65
CA THR A 131 -3.97 -0.78 -13.76
C THR A 131 -4.84 0.42 -13.40
N LEU A 132 -4.56 1.10 -12.28
CA LEU A 132 -5.33 2.26 -11.82
C LEU A 132 -4.56 3.58 -11.96
N GLY A 133 -3.24 3.51 -12.18
CA GLY A 133 -2.38 4.67 -12.35
C GLY A 133 -1.46 4.94 -11.15
N PRO A 134 -0.42 5.76 -11.37
CA PRO A 134 0.62 6.06 -10.38
C PRO A 134 0.07 6.69 -9.08
N VAL A 135 -0.99 7.48 -9.19
CA VAL A 135 -1.65 8.16 -8.05
C VAL A 135 -2.14 7.21 -6.95
N PHE A 136 -2.38 5.94 -7.28
CA PHE A 136 -2.81 4.93 -6.30
C PHE A 136 -1.65 4.23 -5.58
N THR A 137 -0.42 4.52 -5.98
CA THR A 137 0.81 3.94 -5.42
C THR A 137 1.76 4.99 -4.86
N GLU A 138 1.63 6.23 -5.31
CA GLU A 138 2.42 7.36 -4.87
C GLU A 138 1.80 8.01 -3.65
N SER A 139 2.64 8.43 -2.71
CA SER A 139 2.19 9.25 -1.60
C SER A 139 1.74 10.60 -2.16
N PRO A 140 0.49 11.03 -1.91
CA PRO A 140 0.06 12.34 -2.34
C PRO A 140 0.95 13.41 -1.68
N THR A 141 1.37 14.40 -2.45
CA THR A 141 2.04 15.58 -1.91
C THR A 141 0.98 16.48 -1.29
N VAL A 142 0.83 16.38 0.03
CA VAL A 142 -0.13 17.20 0.77
C VAL A 142 0.56 18.51 1.19
N SER A 143 0.00 19.65 0.78
CA SER A 143 0.45 20.98 1.19
C SER A 143 -0.63 21.69 2.01
N LEU A 144 -0.23 22.57 2.94
CA LEU A 144 -1.20 23.35 3.71
C LEU A 144 -2.06 24.24 2.82
N GLN A 145 -1.52 24.72 1.70
CA GLN A 145 -2.24 25.48 0.67
C GLN A 145 -3.40 24.67 0.10
N SER A 146 -3.15 23.41 -0.30
CA SER A 146 -4.19 22.54 -0.84
C SER A 146 -5.27 22.20 0.19
N LEU A 147 -4.86 21.90 1.44
CA LEU A 147 -5.80 21.59 2.51
C LEU A 147 -6.66 22.80 2.88
N TYR A 148 -6.05 23.99 2.97
CA TYR A 148 -6.75 25.21 3.35
C TYR A 148 -7.85 25.59 2.34
N ALA A 149 -7.64 25.32 1.04
CA ALA A 149 -8.66 25.54 0.02
C ALA A 149 -9.90 24.65 0.19
N ASP A 150 -9.74 23.46 0.79
CA ASP A 150 -10.82 22.51 1.08
C ASP A 150 -11.42 22.72 2.49
N MET A 151 -10.88 23.66 3.27
CA MET A 151 -11.32 23.95 4.64
C MET A 151 -12.26 25.16 4.72
N ASN A 152 -12.99 25.24 5.82
CA ASN A 152 -13.78 26.40 6.22
C ASN A 152 -13.81 26.50 7.76
N SER A 153 -14.47 27.51 8.31
CA SER A 153 -14.55 27.74 9.76
C SER A 153 -15.23 26.62 10.55
N SER A 154 -15.97 25.72 9.90
CA SER A 154 -16.61 24.55 10.51
C SER A 154 -15.88 23.23 10.21
N THR A 155 -14.78 23.26 9.45
CA THR A 155 -14.01 22.07 9.07
C THR A 155 -12.60 22.17 9.63
N PRO A 156 -12.30 21.56 10.79
CA PRO A 156 -10.99 21.64 11.43
C PRO A 156 -9.93 20.83 10.69
N LEU A 157 -8.68 21.28 10.76
CA LEU A 157 -7.52 20.52 10.28
C LEU A 157 -6.90 19.70 11.41
N VAL A 158 -6.83 18.38 11.22
CA VAL A 158 -6.25 17.45 12.20
C VAL A 158 -4.93 16.91 11.66
N PHE A 159 -3.85 17.15 12.41
CA PHE A 159 -2.54 16.59 12.12
C PHE A 159 -2.34 15.27 12.89
N VAL A 160 -2.18 14.17 12.15
CA VAL A 160 -1.78 12.88 12.72
C VAL A 160 -0.27 12.73 12.55
N LEU A 161 0.46 12.88 13.65
CA LEU A 161 1.92 12.99 13.65
C LEU A 161 2.58 11.65 13.96
N SER A 162 3.65 11.36 13.23
CA SER A 162 4.63 10.35 13.65
C SER A 162 5.60 10.95 14.66
N SER A 163 6.22 10.12 15.50
CA SER A 163 7.22 10.58 16.48
C SER A 163 8.30 11.45 15.83
N GLY A 164 8.55 12.63 16.40
CA GLY A 164 9.55 13.57 15.91
C GLY A 164 9.09 14.49 14.76
N SER A 165 7.84 14.39 14.31
CA SER A 165 7.22 15.34 13.39
C SER A 165 6.46 16.43 14.16
N ASP A 166 6.68 17.70 13.83
CA ASP A 166 5.92 18.85 14.36
C ASP A 166 5.52 19.79 13.21
N PRO A 167 4.22 19.97 12.92
CA PRO A 167 3.75 20.81 11.83
C PRO A 167 3.77 22.30 12.17
N MET A 168 4.06 22.68 13.42
CA MET A 168 4.00 24.08 13.88
C MET A 168 4.83 25.02 13.01
N ALA A 169 6.08 24.66 12.71
CA ALA A 169 6.94 25.51 11.90
C ALA A 169 6.41 25.70 10.47
N GLN A 170 5.76 24.68 9.90
CA GLN A 170 5.13 24.76 8.58
C GLN A 170 3.87 25.65 8.65
N LEU A 171 3.04 25.49 9.68
CA LEU A 171 1.84 26.28 9.91
C LEU A 171 2.16 27.77 10.12
N GLN A 172 3.20 28.08 10.90
CA GLN A 172 3.63 29.46 11.13
C GLN A 172 4.08 30.15 9.84
N ARG A 173 4.84 29.45 8.99
CA ARG A 173 5.22 29.97 7.66
C ARG A 173 3.99 30.22 6.80
N PHE A 174 3.05 29.27 6.79
CA PHE A 174 1.82 29.41 6.03
C PHE A 174 0.92 30.55 6.53
N ALA A 175 0.85 30.76 7.84
CA ALA A 175 0.12 31.90 8.42
C ALA A 175 0.77 33.24 8.04
N VAL A 176 2.10 33.31 7.92
CA VAL A 176 2.79 34.50 7.39
C VAL A 176 2.45 34.75 5.92
N GLU A 177 2.41 33.70 5.09
CA GLU A 177 2.04 33.81 3.67
C GLU A 177 0.63 34.36 3.45
N LEU A 178 -0.28 34.10 4.38
CA LEU A 178 -1.69 34.54 4.33
C LEU A 178 -2.00 35.77 5.19
N ASP A 179 -0.99 36.44 5.73
CA ASP A 179 -1.15 37.58 6.65
C ASP A 179 -2.01 37.26 7.91
N MET A 180 -2.03 35.98 8.29
CA MET A 180 -2.73 35.43 9.46
C MET A 180 -1.81 35.22 10.67
N LYS A 181 -0.55 35.67 10.58
CA LYS A 181 0.47 35.45 11.63
C LYS A 181 0.01 35.97 13.00
N ASP A 182 -0.55 37.18 13.04
CA ASP A 182 -0.99 37.81 14.28
C ASP A 182 -2.34 37.26 14.78
N CYS A 183 -3.03 36.49 13.94
CA CYS A 183 -4.28 35.80 14.25
C CYS A 183 -4.06 34.30 14.58
N LEU A 184 -2.82 33.81 14.56
CA LEU A 184 -2.48 32.43 14.91
C LEU A 184 -2.13 32.34 16.39
N GLU A 185 -2.94 31.60 17.13
CA GLU A 185 -2.71 31.30 18.54
C GLU A 185 -2.57 29.80 18.77
N SER A 186 -1.72 29.41 19.71
CA SER A 186 -1.45 28.00 19.98
C SER A 186 -1.49 27.69 21.48
N ILE A 187 -2.01 26.51 21.82
CA ILE A 187 -2.02 25.99 23.18
C ILE A 187 -1.62 24.52 23.19
N SER A 188 -0.75 24.14 24.13
CA SER A 188 -0.37 22.75 24.37
C SER A 188 -1.28 22.12 25.40
N LEU A 189 -2.02 21.10 24.98
CA LEU A 189 -2.95 20.40 25.83
C LEU A 189 -2.22 19.43 26.75
N GLY A 190 -2.53 19.56 28.04
CA GLY A 190 -2.05 18.71 29.12
C GLY A 190 -3.06 18.71 30.26
N GLN A 191 -2.67 18.17 31.41
CA GLN A 191 -3.56 18.12 32.57
C GLN A 191 -4.01 19.54 32.97
N GLY A 192 -5.32 19.78 32.96
CA GLY A 192 -5.93 21.06 33.37
C GLY A 192 -5.99 22.16 32.30
N GLN A 193 -5.54 21.92 31.07
CA GLN A 193 -5.54 22.94 30.00
C GLN A 193 -6.88 23.07 29.25
N GLY A 194 -7.82 22.13 29.44
CA GLY A 194 -9.11 22.13 28.75
C GLY A 194 -9.90 23.44 28.85
N PRO A 195 -10.13 24.00 30.05
CA PRO A 195 -10.86 25.27 30.20
C PRO A 195 -10.18 26.46 29.51
N VAL A 196 -8.84 26.47 29.47
CA VAL A 196 -8.08 27.53 28.78
C VAL A 196 -8.22 27.40 27.26
N ALA A 197 -8.17 26.16 26.75
CA ALA A 197 -8.39 25.88 25.33
C ALA A 197 -9.81 26.24 24.89
N GLU A 198 -10.82 25.97 25.72
CA GLU A 198 -12.23 26.31 25.46
C GLU A 198 -12.44 27.83 25.36
N ALA A 199 -11.91 28.59 26.32
CA ALA A 199 -11.95 30.06 26.27
C ALA A 199 -11.22 30.62 25.04
N LEU A 200 -10.10 29.99 24.65
CA LEU A 200 -9.35 30.38 23.46
C LEU A 200 -10.13 30.09 22.17
N LEU A 201 -10.82 28.95 22.09
CA LEU A 201 -11.68 28.60 20.96
C LEU A 201 -12.88 29.52 20.84
N ASP A 202 -13.53 29.88 21.95
CA ASP A 202 -14.68 30.79 21.92
C ASP A 202 -14.31 32.19 21.44
N ARG A 203 -13.14 32.70 21.87
CA ARG A 203 -12.58 33.93 21.31
C ARG A 203 -12.17 33.75 19.85
N GLY A 204 -11.59 32.61 19.49
CA GLY A 204 -11.22 32.33 18.11
C GLY A 204 -12.42 32.34 17.15
N LYS A 205 -13.59 31.85 17.61
CA LYS A 205 -14.84 31.92 16.86
C LYS A 205 -15.33 33.34 16.63
N SER A 206 -15.22 34.23 17.62
CA SER A 206 -15.68 35.63 17.48
C SER A 206 -14.73 36.49 16.65
N ASP A 207 -13.42 36.28 16.84
CA ASP A 207 -12.39 37.19 16.34
C ASP A 207 -11.78 36.70 15.01
N GLY A 208 -12.14 35.49 14.56
CA GLY A 208 -11.64 34.91 13.32
C GLY A 208 -10.20 34.39 13.42
N LEU A 209 -9.82 33.85 14.58
CA LEU A 209 -8.46 33.40 14.86
C LEU A 209 -8.22 31.97 14.37
N TRP A 210 -6.96 31.66 14.09
CA TRP A 210 -6.49 30.29 13.89
C TRP A 210 -6.02 29.73 15.22
N ILE A 211 -6.76 28.78 15.78
CA ILE A 211 -6.42 28.14 17.06
C ILE A 211 -5.73 26.80 16.79
N PHE A 212 -4.47 26.68 17.24
CA PHE A 212 -3.67 25.47 17.09
C PHE A 212 -3.53 24.72 18.41
N LEU A 213 -4.20 23.58 18.50
CA LEU A 213 -4.18 22.71 19.68
C LEU A 213 -3.06 21.65 19.53
N GLN A 214 -2.03 21.74 20.38
CA GLN A 214 -0.95 20.75 20.44
C GLN A 214 -1.27 19.65 21.44
N ASN A 215 -0.69 18.47 21.24
CA ASN A 215 -0.78 17.35 22.19
C ASN A 215 -2.22 16.92 22.53
N CYS A 216 -3.16 17.05 21.59
CA CYS A 216 -4.56 16.66 21.76
C CYS A 216 -4.74 15.24 22.30
N HIS A 217 -3.86 14.31 21.89
CA HIS A 217 -3.86 12.92 22.34
C HIS A 217 -3.61 12.75 23.86
N LEU A 218 -3.05 13.75 24.54
CA LEU A 218 -2.83 13.73 26.00
C LEU A 218 -4.05 14.25 26.80
N ALA A 219 -4.97 14.98 26.17
CA ALA A 219 -6.15 15.56 26.81
C ALA A 219 -7.42 14.72 26.62
N THR A 220 -7.30 13.40 26.85
CA THR A 220 -8.36 12.41 26.60
C THR A 220 -9.69 12.70 27.32
N SER A 221 -9.66 13.38 28.48
CA SER A 221 -10.85 13.74 29.24
C SER A 221 -11.61 14.95 28.69
N TRP A 222 -10.95 15.83 27.94
CA TRP A 222 -11.53 17.08 27.45
C TRP A 222 -11.87 17.04 25.95
N MET A 223 -11.11 16.31 25.14
CA MET A 223 -11.37 16.19 23.69
C MET A 223 -12.81 15.78 23.33
N PRO A 224 -13.51 14.89 24.07
CA PRO A 224 -14.92 14.58 23.79
C PRO A 224 -15.89 15.76 24.01
N SER A 225 -15.51 16.75 24.81
CA SER A 225 -16.30 17.98 24.99
C SER A 225 -16.09 18.94 23.83
N LEU A 226 -14.92 18.94 23.19
CA LEU A 226 -14.62 19.75 22.01
C LEU A 226 -15.43 19.33 20.77
N GLU A 227 -15.80 18.05 20.67
CA GLU A 227 -16.63 17.52 19.58
C GLU A 227 -18.08 18.03 19.61
N LYS A 228 -18.56 18.45 20.79
CA LYS A 228 -19.96 18.86 21.02
C LYS A 228 -20.19 20.32 20.66
#